data_AF-A0A238ZKE5-F1
#
_entry.id   AF-A0A238ZKE5-F1
#
_cell.length_a   1.000
_cell.length_b   1.000
_cell.length_c   1.000
_cell.angle_alpha   90.00
_cell.angle_beta   90.00
_cell.angle_gamma   90.00
#
_symmetry.space_group_name_H-M   'P 1'
#
loop_
_entity.id
_entity.type
_entity.pdbx_description
1 polymer ?
#
loop_
_entity_poly.entity_id
_entity_poly.type
_entity_poly.pdbx_seq_one_letter_code
_entity_poly.pdbx_strand_id
1 'polypeptide(L)'
;MHEEIKKRGAEVIAISTDTVFSHQIFCKVEPLMKDVKFLLAADPTGKTARDYGVYMEDAGIARRGRFIINPDGIIVAEEVLNPPVGRSVKELLRQLDAWKYVYEHPDEACPANWRPGKKTLKPGPDIAGNVGSVVTIDEILAD
;
A
#
# COMPACT_ATOMS: atom_id res chain seq x y z
N MET A 1 4.18 -12.01 5.49
CA MET A 1 3.81 -10.64 5.05
C MET A 1 4.52 -9.58 5.87
N HIS A 2 4.30 -9.50 7.19
CA HIS A 2 4.93 -8.47 8.03
C HIS A 2 6.46 -8.42 7.90
N GLU A 3 7.14 -9.56 7.98
CA GLU A 3 8.59 -9.64 7.81
C GLU A 3 9.07 -9.13 6.43
N GLU A 4 8.30 -9.36 5.37
CA GLU A 4 8.64 -8.88 4.01
C GLU A 4 8.51 -7.36 3.89
N ILE A 5 7.56 -6.76 4.60
CA ILE A 5 7.38 -5.30 4.65
C ILE A 5 8.49 -4.68 5.53
N LYS A 6 8.82 -5.31 6.66
CA LYS A 6 9.94 -4.91 7.53
C LYS A 6 11.29 -4.94 6.83
N LYS A 7 11.57 -5.97 6.03
CA LYS A 7 12.81 -6.05 5.22
C LYS A 7 12.97 -4.86 4.26
N ARG A 8 11.86 -4.23 3.85
CA ARG A 8 11.87 -3.02 2.99
C ARG A 8 12.04 -1.73 3.79
N GLY A 9 12.02 -1.79 5.11
CA GLY A 9 12.12 -0.64 6.00
C GLY A 9 10.78 0.05 6.26
N ALA A 10 9.66 -0.66 6.03
CA ALA A 10 8.32 -0.15 6.32
C ALA A 10 7.68 -0.93 7.48
N GLU A 11 6.75 -0.28 8.17
CA GLU A 11 5.90 -0.88 9.19
C GLU A 11 4.45 -0.95 8.68
N VAL A 12 3.65 -1.82 9.32
CA VAL A 12 2.22 -1.96 9.00
C VAL A 12 1.38 -1.64 10.21
N ILE A 13 0.34 -0.84 9.98
CA ILE A 13 -0.72 -0.59 10.95
C ILE A 13 -2.05 -0.92 10.26
N ALA A 14 -2.77 -1.90 10.80
CA ALA A 14 -4.14 -2.17 10.38
C ALA A 14 -5.10 -1.41 11.29
N ILE A 15 -6.13 -0.80 10.71
CA ILE A 15 -7.08 0.06 11.42
C ILE A 15 -8.49 -0.39 11.04
N SER A 16 -9.38 -0.51 12.02
CA SER A 16 -10.82 -0.68 11.78
C SER A 16 -11.63 0.13 12.78
N THR A 17 -12.94 0.17 12.58
CA THR A 17 -13.88 0.84 13.48
C THR A 17 -14.22 -0.01 14.72
N ASP A 18 -13.56 -1.15 14.89
CA ASP A 18 -13.68 -1.98 16.08
C ASP A 18 -12.95 -1.37 17.28
N THR A 19 -13.27 -1.88 18.47
CA THR A 19 -12.55 -1.55 19.71
C THR A 19 -11.30 -2.43 19.89
N VAL A 20 -10.38 -1.99 20.75
CA VAL A 20 -9.20 -2.78 21.14
C VAL A 20 -9.56 -4.13 21.77
N PHE A 21 -10.73 -4.23 22.42
CA PHE A 21 -11.22 -5.48 23.01
C PHE A 21 -11.63 -6.49 21.92
N SER A 22 -12.31 -6.01 20.86
CA SER A 22 -12.64 -6.82 19.69
C SER A 22 -11.37 -7.36 19.04
N HIS A 23 -10.37 -6.50 18.83
CA HIS A 23 -9.06 -6.89 18.30
C HIS A 23 -8.36 -7.94 19.17
N GLN A 24 -8.39 -7.78 20.49
CA GLN A 24 -7.78 -8.75 21.41
C GLN A 24 -8.43 -10.13 21.29
N ILE A 25 -9.76 -10.20 21.19
CA ILE A 25 -10.46 -11.47 20.99
C ILE A 25 -10.17 -12.01 19.60
N PHE A 26 -10.19 -11.18 18.56
CA PHE A 26 -9.87 -11.58 17.19
C PHE A 26 -8.49 -12.25 17.10
N CYS A 27 -7.46 -11.65 17.72
CA CYS A 27 -6.12 -12.24 17.79
C CYS A 27 -6.06 -13.58 18.54
N LYS A 28 -6.99 -13.85 19.47
CA LYS A 28 -7.04 -15.12 20.23
C LYS A 28 -7.76 -16.22 19.47
N VAL A 29 -8.79 -15.88 18.69
CA VAL A 29 -9.72 -16.88 18.12
C VAL A 29 -9.52 -17.13 16.63
N GLU A 30 -9.02 -16.16 15.85
CA GLU A 30 -8.83 -16.30 14.40
C GLU A 30 -7.49 -17.00 14.09
N PRO A 31 -7.50 -18.18 13.44
CA PRO A 31 -6.27 -18.90 13.09
C PRO A 31 -5.26 -18.07 12.30
N LEU A 32 -5.71 -17.19 11.40
CA LEU A 32 -4.83 -16.31 10.61
C LEU A 32 -4.13 -15.23 11.45
N MET A 33 -4.63 -14.94 12.65
CA MET A 33 -4.09 -13.89 13.52
C MET A 33 -3.06 -14.40 14.52
N LYS A 34 -2.88 -15.73 14.65
CA LYS A 34 -2.01 -16.35 15.66
C LYS A 34 -0.58 -15.81 15.67
N ASP A 35 -0.02 -15.53 14.51
CA ASP A 35 1.37 -15.07 14.33
C ASP A 35 1.45 -13.63 13.78
N VAL A 36 0.34 -12.87 13.85
CA VAL A 36 0.32 -11.47 13.42
C VAL A 36 1.09 -10.62 14.41
N LYS A 37 2.09 -9.89 13.89
CA LYS A 37 3.01 -9.05 14.67
C LYS A 37 2.90 -7.56 14.36
N PHE A 38 2.01 -7.17 13.46
CA PHE A 38 1.76 -5.76 13.13
C PHE A 38 0.69 -5.18 14.06
N LEU A 39 0.69 -3.85 14.19
CA LEU A 39 -0.22 -3.16 15.11
C LEU A 39 -1.65 -3.13 14.57
N LEU A 40 -2.62 -3.41 15.46
CA LEU A 40 -4.05 -3.25 15.19
C LEU A 40 -4.56 -2.03 15.96
N ALA A 41 -4.81 -0.92 15.26
CA ALA A 41 -5.38 0.27 15.84
C ALA A 41 -6.92 0.20 15.82
N ALA A 42 -7.52 0.79 16.85
CA ALA A 42 -8.96 0.92 16.99
C ALA A 42 -9.38 2.35 16.66
N ASP A 43 -10.34 2.51 15.75
CA ASP A 43 -10.98 3.78 15.41
C ASP A 43 -12.51 3.70 15.64
N PRO A 44 -12.97 3.46 16.88
CA PRO A 44 -14.40 3.29 17.16
C PRO A 44 -15.24 4.53 16.86
N THR A 45 -14.61 5.70 16.79
CA THR A 45 -15.28 6.95 16.38
C THR A 45 -15.44 7.09 14.87
N GLY A 46 -14.70 6.29 14.07
CA GLY A 46 -14.58 6.43 12.63
C GLY A 46 -13.85 7.71 12.20
N LYS A 47 -13.12 8.38 13.10
CA LYS A 47 -12.46 9.65 12.80
C LYS A 47 -11.36 9.43 11.78
N THR A 48 -10.46 8.47 12.03
CA THR A 48 -9.36 8.15 11.12
C THR A 48 -9.89 7.70 9.76
N ALA A 49 -10.91 6.84 9.75
CA ALA A 49 -11.52 6.39 8.50
C ALA A 49 -12.14 7.55 7.69
N ARG A 50 -12.73 8.56 8.35
CA ARG A 50 -13.23 9.78 7.69
C ARG A 50 -12.10 10.69 7.21
N ASP A 51 -11.06 10.89 8.02
CA ASP A 51 -9.89 11.69 7.65
C ASP A 51 -9.23 11.14 6.36
N TYR A 52 -9.20 9.81 6.20
CA TYR A 52 -8.71 9.13 5.00
C TYR A 52 -9.78 8.90 3.91
N GLY A 53 -10.99 9.44 4.09
CA GLY A 53 -12.06 9.39 3.09
C GLY A 53 -12.63 7.99 2.81
N VAL A 54 -12.39 7.00 3.67
CA VAL A 54 -12.79 5.59 3.47
C VAL A 54 -13.93 5.14 4.36
N TYR A 55 -14.45 5.98 5.24
CA TYR A 55 -15.60 5.64 6.08
C TYR A 55 -16.90 5.50 5.26
N MET A 56 -17.70 4.50 5.60
CA MET A 56 -19.04 4.25 5.06
C MET A 56 -20.07 4.65 6.12
N GLU A 57 -20.67 5.84 5.96
CA GLU A 57 -21.61 6.41 6.95
C GLU A 57 -22.86 5.55 7.17
N ASP A 58 -23.31 4.85 6.13
CA ASP A 58 -24.46 3.95 6.16
C ASP A 58 -24.18 2.63 6.88
N ALA A 59 -22.92 2.18 6.86
CA ALA A 59 -22.52 0.87 7.39
C ALA A 59 -21.70 0.95 8.69
N GLY A 60 -21.20 2.12 9.07
CA GLY A 60 -20.38 2.31 10.27
C GLY A 60 -18.99 1.67 10.21
N ILE A 61 -18.50 1.33 9.01
CA ILE A 61 -17.24 0.64 8.76
C ILE A 61 -16.39 1.38 7.73
N ALA A 62 -15.12 1.01 7.62
CA ALA A 62 -14.25 1.51 6.55
C ALA A 62 -14.37 0.62 5.29
N ARG A 63 -14.30 1.24 4.11
CA ARG A 63 -13.91 0.56 2.86
C ARG A 63 -12.52 -0.05 3.02
N ARG A 64 -12.11 -0.94 2.10
CA ARG A 64 -10.79 -1.58 2.12
C ARG A 64 -9.72 -0.63 1.59
N GLY A 65 -9.45 0.44 2.34
CA GLY A 65 -8.41 1.44 2.05
C GLY A 65 -7.02 0.99 2.50
N ARG A 66 -6.00 1.30 1.71
CA ARG A 66 -4.58 1.07 2.01
C ARG A 66 -3.77 2.26 1.51
N PHE A 67 -3.00 2.86 2.39
CA PHE A 67 -2.17 4.03 2.12
C PHE A 67 -0.71 3.70 2.40
N ILE A 68 0.18 4.10 1.49
CA ILE A 68 1.63 4.06 1.69
C ILE A 68 2.07 5.49 2.01
N ILE A 69 2.71 5.65 3.16
CA ILE A 69 3.18 6.93 3.68
C ILE A 69 4.71 6.88 3.70
N ASN A 70 5.36 7.87 3.09
CA ASN A 70 6.81 7.97 3.06
C ASN A 70 7.38 8.53 4.38
N PRO A 71 8.71 8.56 4.58
CA PRO A 71 9.32 9.08 5.80
C PRO A 71 9.02 10.56 6.11
N ASP A 72 8.66 11.37 5.10
CA ASP A 72 8.26 12.77 5.27
C ASP A 72 6.78 12.93 5.70
N GLY A 73 6.06 11.82 5.90
CA GLY A 73 4.65 11.82 6.28
C GLY A 73 3.70 12.06 5.11
N ILE A 74 4.16 11.95 3.86
CA ILE A 74 3.36 12.16 2.66
C ILE A 74 2.76 10.83 2.18
N ILE A 75 1.46 10.82 1.89
CA ILE A 75 0.81 9.70 1.21
C ILE A 75 1.30 9.67 -0.24
N VAL A 76 2.01 8.61 -0.61
CA VAL A 76 2.57 8.42 -1.96
C VAL A 76 1.78 7.42 -2.78
N ALA A 77 1.02 6.53 -2.14
CA ALA A 77 0.08 5.68 -2.85
C ALA A 77 -1.16 5.39 -2.01
N GLU A 78 -2.29 5.26 -2.70
CA GLU A 78 -3.56 4.84 -2.13
C GLU A 78 -4.19 3.75 -2.99
N GLU A 79 -4.89 2.81 -2.34
CA GLU A 79 -5.75 1.82 -2.98
C GLU A 79 -7.01 1.71 -2.13
N VAL A 80 -8.18 1.86 -2.76
CA VAL A 80 -9.47 1.74 -2.08
C VAL A 80 -10.34 0.78 -2.86
N LEU A 81 -10.63 -0.37 -2.25
CA LEU A 81 -11.56 -1.36 -2.80
C LEU A 81 -12.86 -1.36 -2.00
N ASN A 82 -13.98 -1.42 -2.71
CA ASN A 82 -15.27 -1.74 -2.10
C ASN A 82 -15.33 -3.24 -1.78
N PRO A 83 -16.03 -3.64 -0.69
CA PRO A 83 -16.47 -5.03 -0.55
C PRO A 83 -17.22 -5.49 -1.81
N PRO A 84 -17.08 -6.76 -2.25
CA PRO A 84 -16.50 -7.88 -1.53
C PRO A 84 -15.03 -8.23 -1.89
N VAL A 85 -14.35 -7.44 -2.73
CA VAL A 85 -13.05 -7.83 -3.32
C VAL A 85 -11.88 -7.58 -2.35
N GLY A 86 -10.96 -8.54 -2.27
CA GLY A 86 -9.73 -8.44 -1.46
C GLY A 86 -8.58 -7.71 -2.18
N ARG A 87 -7.60 -7.22 -1.39
CA ARG A 87 -6.40 -6.53 -1.91
C ARG A 87 -5.28 -7.51 -2.24
N SER A 88 -4.36 -7.08 -3.12
CA SER A 88 -3.17 -7.85 -3.48
C SER A 88 -1.95 -7.46 -2.64
N VAL A 89 -1.42 -8.41 -1.87
CA VAL A 89 -0.15 -8.21 -1.13
C VAL A 89 1.04 -8.09 -2.08
N LYS A 90 1.01 -8.78 -3.23
CA LYS A 90 2.08 -8.67 -4.23
C LYS A 90 2.18 -7.25 -4.78
N GLU A 91 1.04 -6.61 -5.03
CA GLU A 91 1.01 -5.21 -5.49
C GLU A 91 1.48 -4.24 -4.41
N LEU A 92 1.09 -4.47 -3.15
CA LEU A 92 1.63 -3.70 -2.02
C LEU A 92 3.16 -3.77 -1.96
N LEU A 93 3.73 -4.97 -2.02
CA LEU A 93 5.19 -5.14 -1.97
C LEU A 93 5.88 -4.48 -3.17
N ARG A 94 5.30 -4.62 -4.37
CA ARG A 94 5.79 -3.95 -5.58
C ARG A 94 5.81 -2.43 -5.41
N GLN A 95 4.71 -1.85 -4.94
CA GLN A 95 4.61 -0.40 -4.76
C GLN A 95 5.55 0.10 -3.65
N LEU A 96 5.75 -0.66 -2.57
CA LEU A 96 6.77 -0.34 -1.57
C LEU A 96 8.17 -0.31 -2.18
N ASP A 97 8.52 -1.31 -3.00
CA ASP A 97 9.82 -1.35 -3.68
C ASP A 97 10.00 -0.16 -4.64
N ALA A 98 8.98 0.18 -5.43
CA ALA A 98 9.01 1.29 -6.36
C ALA A 98 9.12 2.65 -5.65
N TRP A 99 8.31 2.88 -4.62
CA TRP A 99 8.34 4.13 -3.87
C TRP A 99 9.62 4.31 -3.06
N LYS A 100 10.16 3.23 -2.50
CA LYS A 100 11.48 3.26 -1.88
C LYS A 100 12.55 3.65 -2.89
N TYR A 101 12.54 3.05 -4.08
CA TYR A 101 13.50 3.36 -5.12
C TYR A 101 13.47 4.84 -5.52
N VAL A 102 12.27 5.38 -5.84
CA VAL A 102 12.11 6.79 -6.23
C VAL A 102 12.47 7.74 -5.07
N TYR A 103 12.21 7.34 -3.83
CA TYR A 103 12.65 8.12 -2.66
C TYR A 103 14.18 8.21 -2.55
N GLU A 104 14.90 7.13 -2.90
CA GLU A 104 16.37 7.08 -2.93
C GLU A 104 16.97 7.70 -4.22
N HIS A 105 16.19 7.80 -5.30
CA HIS A 105 16.60 8.30 -6.63
C HIS A 105 15.60 9.35 -7.13
N PRO A 106 15.61 10.57 -6.56
CA PRO A 106 14.55 11.55 -6.76
C PRO A 106 14.47 12.15 -8.19
N ASP A 107 15.50 11.95 -9.01
CA ASP A 107 15.50 12.35 -10.43
C ASP A 107 15.06 11.22 -11.39
N GLU A 108 14.61 10.09 -10.85
CA GLU A 108 14.12 8.94 -11.60
C GLU A 108 12.64 8.65 -11.34
N ALA A 109 12.02 7.91 -12.26
CA ALA A 109 10.66 7.41 -12.14
C ALA A 109 10.60 5.91 -12.50
N CYS A 110 9.75 5.17 -11.76
CA CYS A 110 9.47 3.77 -12.05
C CYS A 110 8.33 3.66 -13.09
N PRO A 111 8.55 3.01 -14.26
CA PRO A 111 7.49 2.79 -15.24
C PRO A 111 6.39 1.83 -14.74
N ALA A 112 5.36 1.65 -15.57
CA ALA A 112 4.27 0.72 -15.28
C ALA A 112 4.82 -0.69 -14.99
N ASN A 113 4.26 -1.33 -13.95
CA ASN A 113 4.66 -2.65 -13.47
C ASN A 113 6.16 -2.82 -13.14
N TRP A 114 6.88 -1.73 -12.83
CA TRP A 114 8.30 -1.82 -12.46
C TRP A 114 8.56 -2.74 -11.26
N ARG A 115 9.72 -3.40 -11.26
CA ARG A 115 10.29 -4.24 -10.19
C ARG A 115 11.78 -3.89 -10.01
N PRO A 116 12.37 -4.16 -8.83
CA PRO A 116 13.81 -4.01 -8.62
C PRO A 116 14.65 -4.66 -9.74
N GLY A 117 15.63 -3.92 -10.25
CA GLY A 117 16.51 -4.35 -11.34
C GLY A 117 15.96 -4.11 -12.76
N LYS A 118 14.73 -3.62 -12.93
CA LYS A 118 14.19 -3.20 -14.23
C LYS A 118 14.57 -1.75 -14.54
N LYS A 119 14.51 -1.40 -15.84
CA LYS A 119 14.79 -0.05 -16.32
C LYS A 119 13.86 0.98 -15.68
N THR A 120 14.42 2.13 -15.37
CA THR A 120 13.73 3.32 -14.86
C THR A 120 13.70 4.38 -15.94
N LEU A 121 13.00 5.49 -15.65
CA LEU A 121 12.88 6.63 -16.53
C LEU A 121 13.55 7.82 -15.87
N LYS A 122 14.23 8.67 -16.64
CA LYS A 122 14.66 10.00 -16.20
C LYS A 122 13.69 11.03 -16.78
N PRO A 123 12.80 11.64 -15.98
CA PRO A 123 11.84 12.61 -16.48
C PRO A 123 12.55 13.80 -17.14
N GLY A 124 12.13 14.15 -18.36
CA GLY A 124 12.72 15.25 -19.13
C GLY A 124 12.09 15.39 -20.51
N PRO A 125 12.43 16.45 -21.26
CA PRO A 125 11.86 16.72 -22.58
C PRO A 125 12.03 15.56 -23.57
N ASP A 126 13.15 14.85 -23.53
CA ASP A 126 13.47 13.78 -24.49
C ASP A 126 12.57 12.55 -24.37
N ILE A 127 11.99 12.31 -23.18
CA ILE A 127 11.11 11.17 -22.93
C ILE A 127 9.63 11.55 -22.86
N ALA A 128 9.32 12.84 -22.90
CA ALA A 128 7.94 13.34 -22.87
C ALA A 128 7.16 12.82 -24.09
N GLY A 129 6.10 12.05 -23.85
CA GLY A 129 5.32 11.39 -24.92
C GLY A 129 6.02 10.20 -25.59
N ASN A 130 7.22 9.81 -25.14
CA ASN A 130 8.04 8.77 -25.77
C ASN A 130 8.50 7.67 -24.79
N VAL A 131 7.72 7.41 -23.73
CA VAL A 131 8.02 6.36 -22.73
C VAL A 131 8.14 4.97 -23.38
N GLY A 132 7.40 4.72 -24.45
CA GLY A 132 7.44 3.46 -25.22
C GLY A 132 8.80 3.17 -25.90
N SER A 133 9.71 4.14 -25.96
CA SER A 133 11.09 3.90 -26.41
C SER A 133 11.96 3.22 -25.34
N VAL A 134 11.55 3.25 -24.07
CA VAL A 134 12.30 2.67 -22.94
C VAL A 134 11.68 1.36 -22.47
N VAL A 135 10.35 1.24 -22.52
CA VAL A 135 9.60 0.09 -22.01
C VAL A 135 8.54 -0.35 -23.02
N THR A 136 8.41 -1.67 -23.23
CA THR A 136 7.42 -2.26 -24.14
C THR A 136 6.15 -2.72 -23.41
N ILE A 137 5.06 -2.96 -24.16
CA ILE A 137 3.84 -3.53 -23.59
C ILE A 137 4.07 -4.92 -23.02
N ASP A 138 4.88 -5.75 -23.68
CA ASP A 138 5.22 -7.09 -23.19
C ASP A 138 5.97 -7.03 -21.85
N GLU A 139 6.89 -6.07 -21.69
CA GLU A 139 7.58 -5.83 -20.42
C GLU A 139 6.61 -5.35 -19.32
N ILE A 140 5.60 -4.55 -19.67
CA ILE A 140 4.58 -4.07 -18.73
C ILE A 140 3.64 -5.19 -18.29
N LEU A 141 3.27 -6.10 -19.19
CA LEU A 141 2.34 -7.20 -18.92
C LEU A 141 3.01 -8.44 -18.33
N ALA A 142 4.34 -8.50 -18.28
CA ALA A 142 5.08 -9.62 -17.69
C ALA A 142 4.90 -9.68 -16.16
N ASP A 143 4.77 -10.90 -15.63
CA ASP A 143 4.61 -11.17 -14.19
C ASP A 143 5.88 -10.91 -13.35
#